data_AF-A0A426YZ21-F1
#
_entry.id   AF-A0A426YZ21-F1
#
_cell.length_a   1.000
_cell.length_b   1.000
_cell.length_c   1.000
_cell.angle_alpha   90.00
_cell.angle_beta   90.00
_cell.angle_gamma   90.00
#
_symmetry.space_group_name_H-M   'P 1'
#
loop_
_entity.id
_entity.type
_entity.pdbx_description
1 polymer ?
#
loop_
_entity_poly.entity_id
_entity_poly.type
_entity_poly.pdbx_seq_one_letter_code
_entity_poly.pdbx_strand_id
1 'polypeptide(L)' 'AAINAILGRWGRTASAWNISGEPCTGTALDSGDIVNPNVNPGLKCVCSDDNATTCHITQL' A
#
# COMPACT_ATOMS: atom_id res chain seq x y z
N ALA A 1 7.64 9.78 -1.28
CA ALA A 1 6.73 8.65 -0.96
C ALA A 1 5.46 8.76 -1.77
N ALA A 2 5.21 7.83 -2.70
CA ALA A 2 4.05 7.88 -3.59
C ALA A 2 2.72 7.69 -2.83
N ILE A 3 2.70 6.85 -1.78
CA ILE A 3 1.48 6.63 -0.99
C ILE A 3 0.99 7.89 -0.27
N ASN A 4 1.92 8.70 0.27
CA ASN A 4 1.58 9.94 0.97
C ASN A 4 0.99 10.96 0.00
N ALA A 5 1.39 10.93 -1.27
CA ALA A 5 0.80 11.78 -2.30
C ALA A 5 -0.64 11.34 -2.64
N ILE A 6 -0.90 10.03 -2.74
CA ILE A 6 -2.25 9.50 -3.02
C ILE A 6 -3.18 9.80 -1.84
N LEU A 7 -2.79 9.42 -0.62
CA LEU A 7 -3.60 9.63 0.57
C LEU A 7 -3.77 11.12 0.89
N GLY A 8 -2.74 11.93 0.66
CA GLY A 8 -2.81 13.38 0.83
C GLY A 8 -3.87 14.02 -0.08
N ARG A 9 -4.04 13.54 -1.31
CA ARG A 9 -5.14 13.99 -2.20
C ARG A 9 -6.52 13.64 -1.64
N TRP A 10 -6.62 12.63 -0.78
CA TRP A 10 -7.86 12.22 -0.12
C TRP A 10 -8.00 12.78 1.31
N GLY A 11 -7.10 13.68 1.73
CA GLY A 11 -7.10 14.24 3.08
C GLY A 11 -6.75 13.21 4.17
N ARG A 12 -6.06 12.13 3.81
CA ARG A 12 -5.63 11.05 4.71
C ARG A 12 -4.12 11.01 4.84
N THR A 13 -3.63 10.44 5.93
CA THR A 13 -2.20 10.22 6.17
C THR A 13 -1.90 8.74 6.27
N ALA A 14 -0.71 8.33 5.82
CA ALA A 14 -0.24 6.96 5.94
C ALA A 14 0.37 6.70 7.33
N SER A 15 -0.22 7.20 8.42
CA SER A 15 0.39 7.12 9.77
C SER A 15 0.59 5.68 10.24
N ALA A 16 -0.25 4.75 9.79
CA ALA A 16 -0.10 3.32 10.02
C ALA A 16 1.01 2.66 9.17
N TRP A 17 1.55 3.37 8.19
CA TRP A 17 2.54 2.85 7.24
C TRP A 17 3.91 3.47 7.51
N ASN A 18 4.81 2.70 8.11
CA ASN A 18 6.21 3.10 8.25
C ASN A 18 7.01 2.78 6.97
N ILE A 19 6.58 3.32 5.83
CA ILE A 19 7.21 3.01 4.53
C ILE A 19 8.17 4.11 4.08
N SER A 20 9.33 3.69 3.58
CA SER A 20 10.38 4.53 2.99
C SER A 20 9.92 5.31 1.75
N GLY A 21 8.76 4.97 1.21
CA GLY A 21 8.05 5.75 0.21
C GLY A 21 7.55 4.96 -0.99
N GLU A 22 7.87 3.67 -1.08
CA GLU A 22 7.29 2.73 -2.04
C GLU A 22 5.97 2.15 -1.50
N PRO A 23 4.84 2.33 -2.21
CA PRO A 23 3.52 1.95 -1.74
C PRO A 23 3.38 0.43 -1.60
N CYS A 24 3.92 -0.36 -2.54
CA CYS A 24 3.77 -1.81 -2.58
C CYS A 24 4.91 -2.53 -1.87
N THR A 25 5.08 -2.26 -0.57
CA THR A 25 6.11 -2.92 0.26
C THR A 25 5.51 -3.42 1.58
N GLY A 26 6.17 -4.39 2.22
CA GLY A 26 5.77 -4.90 3.53
C GLY A 26 4.33 -5.42 3.56
N THR A 27 3.52 -4.88 4.47
CA THR A 27 2.12 -5.30 4.71
C THR A 27 1.21 -5.20 3.47
N ALA A 28 1.57 -4.35 2.50
CA ALA A 28 0.81 -4.24 1.25
C ALA A 28 0.92 -5.48 0.35
N LEU A 29 1.99 -6.27 0.49
CA LEU A 29 2.23 -7.51 -0.25
C LEU A 29 1.83 -8.76 0.52
N ASP A 30 1.48 -8.60 1.80
CA ASP A 30 1.05 -9.72 2.63
C ASP A 30 -0.31 -10.28 2.17
N SER A 31 -0.60 -11.52 2.54
CA SER A 31 -1.85 -12.22 2.26
C SER A 31 -3.01 -11.86 3.21
N GLY A 32 -2.77 -11.04 4.25
CA GLY A 32 -3.81 -10.62 5.19
C GLY A 32 -4.96 -9.82 4.54
N ASP A 33 -6.03 -9.57 5.28
CA ASP A 33 -7.18 -8.80 4.78
C ASP A 33 -6.84 -7.30 4.65
N ILE A 34 -7.46 -6.60 3.68
CA ILE A 34 -7.33 -5.14 3.52
C ILE A 34 -8.01 -4.38 4.66
N VAL A 35 -9.07 -4.94 5.26
CA VAL A 35 -9.79 -4.31 6.39
C VAL A 35 -9.10 -4.48 7.75
N ASN A 36 -7.77 -4.58 7.76
CA ASN A 36 -7.01 -4.63 9.01
C ASN A 36 -7.12 -3.28 9.77
N PRO A 37 -7.74 -3.24 10.96
CA PRO A 37 -7.92 -1.99 11.70
C PRO A 37 -6.60 -1.35 12.15
N ASN A 38 -5.51 -2.11 12.22
CA ASN A 38 -4.18 -1.61 12.56
C ASN A 38 -3.50 -0.90 11.38
N VAL A 39 -3.99 -1.11 10.16
CA VAL A 39 -3.41 -0.57 8.92
C VAL A 39 -4.53 0.11 8.12
N ASN A 40 -4.94 1.28 8.59
CA ASN A 40 -6.01 2.08 8.00
C ASN A 40 -5.48 3.46 7.58
N PRO A 41 -5.59 3.85 6.29
CA PRO A 41 -6.22 3.12 5.19
C PRO A 41 -5.44 1.88 4.77
N GLY A 42 -6.18 0.84 4.38
CA GLY A 42 -5.62 -0.41 3.87
C GLY A 42 -5.11 -0.25 2.44
N LEU A 43 -4.14 -1.07 2.06
CA LEU A 43 -3.58 -1.10 0.71
C LEU A 43 -3.18 -2.55 0.42
N LYS A 44 -3.56 -3.04 -0.76
CA LYS A 44 -3.03 -4.30 -1.29
C LYS A 44 -2.41 -4.11 -2.65
N CYS A 45 -1.30 -4.81 -2.83
CA CYS A 45 -0.58 -4.86 -4.08
C CYS A 45 -0.30 -6.31 -4.51
N VAL A 46 -0.23 -6.50 -5.82
CA VAL A 46 0.23 -7.74 -6.44
C VAL A 46 1.41 -7.39 -7.34
N CYS A 47 2.56 -8.05 -7.11
CA CYS A 47 3.78 -7.92 -7.91
C CYS A 47 4.01 -9.21 -8.70
N SER A 48 3.11 -9.53 -9.62
CA SER A 48 3.25 -10.70 -10.50
C SER A 48 3.90 -10.35 -11.84
N ASP A 49 3.95 -9.06 -12.17
CA ASP A 49 4.21 -8.62 -13.53
C ASP A 49 5.69 -8.30 -13.71
N ASP A 50 6.19 -8.45 -14.93
CA ASP A 50 7.60 -8.23 -15.31
C ASP A 50 8.60 -8.90 -14.33
N ASN A 51 8.45 -10.20 -14.09
CA ASN A 51 9.26 -10.96 -13.12
C ASN A 51 9.22 -10.35 -11.70
N ALA A 52 8.04 -9.92 -11.24
CA ALA A 52 7.80 -9.29 -9.94
C ALA A 52 8.48 -7.93 -9.74
N THR A 53 8.91 -7.27 -10.82
CA THR A 53 9.46 -5.90 -10.75
C THR A 53 8.39 -4.83 -10.92
N THR A 54 7.26 -5.17 -11.54
CA THR A 54 6.10 -4.29 -11.66
C THR A 54 5.03 -4.72 -10.66
N CYS A 55 4.57 -3.78 -9.83
CA CYS A 55 3.56 -4.00 -8.81
C CYS A 55 2.31 -3.16 -9.09
N HIS A 56 1.14 -3.78 -8.97
CA HIS A 56 -0.15 -3.13 -9.14
C HIS A 56 -0.90 -3.06 -7.82
N ILE A 57 -1.45 -1.89 -7.51
CA ILE A 57 -2.39 -1.73 -6.40
C ILE A 57 -3.71 -2.38 -6.83
N THR A 58 -4.16 -3.38 -6.08
CA THR A 58 -5.40 -4.11 -6.37
C THR A 58 -6.56 -3.70 -5.48
N GLN A 59 -6.28 -3.13 -4.29
CA GLN A 59 -7.31 -2.70 -3.34
C GLN A 59 -6.83 -1.48 -2.50
N LEU A 60 -7.76 -0.57 -2.18
CA LEU A 60 -7.60 0.69 -1.42
C LEU A 60 -8.85 1.00 -0.58
#